data_AF-A0A1A8X457-F1
#
_entry.id   AF-A0A1A8X457-F1
#
_cell.length_a   1.000
_cell.length_b   1.000
_cell.length_c   1.000
_cell.angle_alpha   90.00
_cell.angle_beta   90.00
_cell.angle_gamma   90.00
#
_symmetry.space_group_name_H-M   'P 1'
#
loop_
_entity.id
_entity.type
_entity.pdbx_description
1 polymer ?
#
loop_
_entity_poly.entity_id
_entity_poly.type
_entity_poly.pdbx_seq_one_letter_code
_entity_poly.pdbx_strand_id
1 'polypeptide(L)'
;MSSEYDNIPSLTSIRSYYRLDNEFLSQGSYEKCSKYDKDSTEHSKPYLLCLRLTGNLNNYEKLNFFEELNSYKCNYLNLWAYYQFSKFDVNEHSKIRTLIIDKWSESGKFEVCSNTQFISYLSKSEDYLKAKRLYDYALNYAKLYLYHEKSSIGCTPKDELYIEKSRTLYNDIKTECEDSRNQWRSYCAAYREIQNFYP
;
A
#
# COMPACT_ATOMS: atom_id res chain seq x y z
N MET A 1 -5.84 12.29 -3.59
CA MET A 1 -6.45 12.25 -4.93
C MET A 1 -5.79 11.14 -5.73
N SER A 2 -6.52 10.08 -6.08
CA SER A 2 -6.10 9.07 -7.06
C SER A 2 -6.55 9.54 -8.44
N SER A 3 -5.66 9.60 -9.43
CA SER A 3 -6.09 9.83 -10.82
C SER A 3 -6.90 8.63 -11.32
N GLU A 4 -7.72 8.81 -12.36
CA GLU A 4 -8.42 7.69 -13.02
C GLU A 4 -7.48 6.54 -13.44
N TYR A 5 -6.20 6.87 -13.63
CA TYR A 5 -5.10 5.95 -13.92
C TYR A 5 -4.81 4.93 -12.79
N ASP A 6 -4.99 5.31 -11.52
CA ASP A 6 -4.68 4.44 -10.37
C ASP A 6 -5.87 3.51 -9.99
N ASN A 7 -7.02 3.63 -10.66
CA ASN A 7 -8.30 3.04 -10.24
C ASN A 7 -8.94 2.07 -11.26
N ILE A 8 -8.14 1.44 -12.13
CA ILE A 8 -8.66 0.44 -13.08
C ILE A 8 -9.02 -0.86 -12.32
N PRO A 9 -10.31 -1.25 -12.20
CA PRO A 9 -10.74 -2.32 -11.28
C PRO A 9 -10.11 -3.70 -11.52
N SER A 10 -9.63 -3.98 -12.74
CA SER A 10 -8.96 -5.23 -13.10
C SER A 10 -7.54 -5.37 -12.53
N LEU A 11 -6.93 -4.27 -12.04
CA LEU A 11 -5.56 -4.26 -11.54
C LEU A 11 -5.39 -5.09 -10.26
N THR A 12 -4.31 -5.86 -10.22
CA THR A 12 -3.91 -6.69 -9.07
C THR A 12 -3.70 -5.87 -7.80
N SER A 13 -3.16 -4.65 -7.94
CA SER A 13 -2.94 -3.75 -6.82
C SER A 13 -4.25 -3.39 -6.10
N ILE A 14 -5.33 -3.13 -6.85
CA ILE A 14 -6.65 -2.84 -6.28
C ILE A 14 -7.18 -4.04 -5.49
N ARG A 15 -7.09 -5.25 -6.07
CA ARG A 15 -7.49 -6.48 -5.35
C ARG A 15 -6.65 -6.69 -4.09
N SER A 16 -5.37 -6.35 -4.12
CA SER A 16 -4.47 -6.50 -2.97
C SER A 16 -4.85 -5.57 -1.82
N TYR A 17 -5.12 -4.28 -2.08
CA TYR A 17 -5.60 -3.37 -1.04
C TYR A 17 -7.01 -3.72 -0.56
N TYR A 18 -7.89 -4.20 -1.45
CA TYR A 18 -9.21 -4.69 -1.06
C TYR A 18 -9.11 -5.86 -0.07
N ARG A 19 -8.15 -6.77 -0.25
CA ARG A 19 -7.90 -7.84 0.71
C ARG A 19 -7.46 -7.30 2.07
N LEU A 20 -6.55 -6.32 2.10
CA LEU A 20 -6.14 -5.65 3.34
C LEU A 20 -7.31 -4.94 4.05
N ASP A 21 -8.33 -4.49 3.31
CA ASP A 21 -9.52 -3.87 3.92
C ASP A 21 -10.52 -4.87 4.53
N ASN A 22 -10.51 -6.14 4.08
CA ASN A 22 -11.63 -7.06 4.34
C ASN A 22 -11.23 -8.44 4.88
N GLU A 23 -10.13 -9.04 4.40
CA GLU A 23 -9.80 -10.45 4.63
C GLU A 23 -9.66 -10.80 6.12
N PHE A 24 -9.04 -9.90 6.89
CA PHE A 24 -8.79 -10.09 8.32
C PHE A 24 -9.61 -9.15 9.20
N LEU A 25 -10.65 -8.49 8.67
CA LEU A 25 -11.45 -7.53 9.42
C LEU A 25 -12.08 -8.14 10.67
N SER A 26 -12.67 -9.33 10.56
CA SER A 26 -13.29 -10.07 11.68
C SER A 26 -12.27 -10.63 12.68
N GLN A 27 -10.98 -10.59 12.35
CA GLN A 27 -9.87 -11.04 13.19
C GLN A 27 -9.12 -9.84 13.81
N GLY A 28 -9.69 -8.63 13.67
CA GLY A 28 -9.23 -7.43 14.35
C GLY A 28 -9.45 -7.50 15.86
N SER A 29 -8.69 -6.71 16.61
CA SER A 29 -8.74 -6.69 18.06
C SER A 29 -9.89 -5.80 18.57
N TYR A 30 -11.12 -6.33 18.57
CA TYR A 30 -12.33 -5.62 19.00
C TYR A 30 -12.19 -4.93 20.36
N GLU A 31 -11.65 -5.63 21.36
CA GLU A 31 -11.41 -5.06 22.70
C GLU A 31 -10.52 -3.82 22.63
N LYS A 32 -9.36 -3.92 21.95
CA LYS A 32 -8.40 -2.81 21.81
C LYS A 32 -8.94 -1.66 20.95
N CYS A 33 -9.85 -1.95 20.03
CA CYS A 33 -10.41 -0.98 19.10
C CYS A 33 -11.66 -0.29 19.62
N SER A 34 -12.41 -0.90 20.54
CA SER A 34 -13.67 -0.38 21.12
C SER A 34 -13.58 1.07 21.60
N LYS A 35 -12.44 1.50 22.13
CA LYS A 35 -12.18 2.89 22.55
C LYS A 35 -12.27 3.94 21.44
N TYR A 36 -12.27 3.51 20.17
CA TYR A 36 -12.44 4.38 19.02
C TYR A 36 -13.87 4.38 18.50
N ASP A 37 -14.74 3.51 18.99
CA ASP A 37 -16.15 3.50 18.63
C ASP A 37 -16.87 4.63 19.36
N LYS A 38 -17.55 5.50 18.60
CA LYS A 38 -18.11 6.75 19.13
C LYS A 38 -19.64 6.78 19.16
N ASP A 39 -20.33 5.88 18.44
CA ASP A 39 -21.80 5.85 18.38
C ASP A 39 -22.35 4.44 18.16
N SER A 40 -23.56 4.18 18.68
CA SER A 40 -24.16 2.83 18.75
C SER A 40 -24.83 2.34 17.46
N THR A 41 -24.96 3.18 16.43
CA THR A 41 -25.68 2.84 15.20
C THR A 41 -24.79 2.61 13.99
N GLU A 42 -23.61 3.25 13.93
CA GLU A 42 -22.63 3.03 12.87
C GLU A 42 -21.20 3.07 13.44
N HIS A 43 -20.42 2.05 13.09
CA HIS A 43 -19.02 1.96 13.48
C HIS A 43 -18.19 3.12 12.93
N SER A 44 -17.46 3.80 13.82
CA SER A 44 -16.65 4.96 13.43
C SER A 44 -15.53 4.60 12.45
N LYS A 45 -15.12 5.53 11.57
CA LYS A 45 -13.97 5.32 10.65
C LYS A 45 -12.67 4.95 11.41
N PRO A 46 -12.30 5.60 12.54
CA PRO A 46 -11.13 5.19 13.31
C PRO A 46 -11.25 3.78 13.89
N TYR A 47 -12.45 3.37 14.32
CA TYR A 47 -12.70 2.01 14.81
C TYR A 47 -12.50 0.97 13.70
N LEU A 48 -13.08 1.20 12.52
CA LEU A 48 -12.90 0.31 11.36
C LEU A 48 -11.43 0.23 10.92
N LEU A 49 -10.71 1.35 10.90
CA LEU A 49 -9.26 1.35 10.64
C LEU A 49 -8.51 0.50 11.66
N CYS A 50 -8.81 0.66 12.95
CA CYS A 50 -8.18 -0.13 14.01
C CYS A 50 -8.41 -1.64 13.81
N LEU A 51 -9.63 -2.06 13.50
CA LEU A 51 -9.94 -3.47 13.25
C LEU A 51 -9.17 -4.02 12.04
N ARG A 52 -9.17 -3.30 10.91
CA ARG A 52 -8.43 -3.71 9.71
C ARG A 52 -6.93 -3.81 9.98
N LEU A 53 -6.35 -2.80 10.63
CA LEU A 53 -4.92 -2.77 10.92
C LEU A 53 -4.52 -3.91 11.86
N THR A 54 -5.23 -4.07 12.98
CA THR A 54 -4.92 -5.14 13.94
C THR A 54 -5.16 -6.53 13.34
N GLY A 55 -6.20 -6.70 12.53
CA GLY A 55 -6.47 -7.95 11.81
C GLY A 55 -5.33 -8.33 10.87
N ASN A 56 -4.86 -7.38 10.05
CA ASN A 56 -3.72 -7.59 9.16
C ASN A 56 -2.42 -7.89 9.92
N LEU A 57 -2.14 -7.18 11.01
CA LEU A 57 -0.94 -7.41 11.82
C LEU A 57 -0.96 -8.77 12.52
N ASN A 58 -2.10 -9.14 13.12
CA ASN A 58 -2.29 -10.45 13.77
C ASN A 58 -2.13 -11.61 12.78
N ASN A 59 -2.47 -11.38 11.51
CA ASN A 59 -2.37 -12.37 10.43
C ASN A 59 -1.27 -12.06 9.41
N TYR A 60 -0.23 -11.34 9.82
CA TYR A 60 0.83 -10.88 8.92
C TYR A 60 1.50 -12.02 8.13
N GLU A 61 1.64 -13.21 8.71
CA GLU A 61 2.20 -14.37 7.99
C GLU A 61 1.28 -14.94 6.92
N LYS A 62 -0.02 -14.69 7.02
CA LYS A 62 -1.04 -15.14 6.07
C LYS A 62 -1.32 -14.11 4.98
N LEU A 63 -0.79 -12.88 5.11
CA LEU A 63 -0.88 -11.88 4.06
C LEU A 63 -0.21 -12.44 2.80
N ASN A 64 -1.00 -12.57 1.74
CA ASN A 64 -0.56 -13.16 0.49
C ASN A 64 -0.76 -12.17 -0.67
N PHE A 65 0.34 -11.74 -1.26
CA PHE A 65 0.45 -10.97 -2.48
C PHE A 65 0.87 -11.89 -3.63
N PHE A 66 1.08 -11.32 -4.82
CA PHE A 66 1.36 -12.11 -6.01
C PHE A 66 2.78 -12.70 -6.00
N GLU A 67 2.91 -14.03 -5.98
CA GLU A 67 4.17 -14.79 -6.16
C GLU A 67 5.35 -14.23 -5.33
N GLU A 68 6.42 -13.79 -5.99
CA GLU A 68 7.66 -13.28 -5.39
C GLU A 68 7.43 -11.97 -4.62
N LEU A 69 6.36 -11.23 -4.91
CA LEU A 69 6.03 -9.98 -4.22
C LEU A 69 5.52 -10.23 -2.78
N ASN A 70 5.34 -11.48 -2.38
CA ASN A 70 5.08 -11.86 -0.99
C ASN A 70 6.16 -11.42 -0.02
N SER A 71 7.43 -11.35 -0.44
CA SER A 71 8.50 -10.83 0.42
C SER A 71 8.35 -9.34 0.74
N TYR A 72 7.53 -8.61 -0.03
CA TYR A 72 7.27 -7.17 0.13
C TYR A 72 5.95 -6.87 0.85
N LYS A 73 5.33 -7.88 1.50
CA LYS A 73 4.08 -7.71 2.25
C LYS A 73 4.12 -6.55 3.27
N CYS A 74 5.28 -6.28 3.88
CA CYS A 74 5.43 -5.15 4.78
C CYS A 74 5.32 -3.80 4.06
N ASN A 75 5.94 -3.67 2.89
CA ASN A 75 5.91 -2.46 2.07
C ASN A 75 4.46 -2.16 1.65
N TYR A 76 3.74 -3.19 1.18
CA TYR A 76 2.32 -3.05 0.85
C TYR A 76 1.45 -2.68 2.05
N LEU A 77 1.71 -3.26 3.23
CA LEU A 77 0.98 -2.91 4.45
C LEU A 77 1.25 -1.47 4.89
N ASN A 78 2.49 -0.98 4.77
CA ASN A 78 2.85 0.42 5.04
C ASN A 78 2.17 1.40 4.07
N LEU A 79 2.17 1.07 2.76
CA LEU A 79 1.46 1.85 1.74
C LEU A 79 -0.05 1.89 2.02
N TRP A 80 -0.64 0.75 2.33
CA TRP A 80 -2.05 0.65 2.70
C TRP A 80 -2.37 1.49 3.94
N ALA A 81 -1.52 1.44 4.97
CA ALA A 81 -1.73 2.22 6.18
C ALA A 81 -1.71 3.73 5.91
N TYR A 82 -0.77 4.20 5.08
CA TYR A 82 -0.77 5.60 4.64
C TYR A 82 -2.01 5.92 3.80
N TYR A 83 -2.41 5.03 2.88
CA TYR A 83 -3.61 5.21 2.09
C TYR A 83 -4.86 5.37 2.96
N GLN A 84 -5.03 4.54 4.00
CA GLN A 84 -6.14 4.69 4.94
C GLN A 84 -6.03 5.98 5.76
N PHE A 85 -4.83 6.32 6.26
CA PHE A 85 -4.56 7.57 6.97
C PHE A 85 -4.96 8.80 6.14
N SER A 86 -4.65 8.81 4.84
CA SER A 86 -4.93 9.94 3.95
C SER A 86 -6.41 10.22 3.70
N LYS A 87 -7.32 9.32 4.13
CA LYS A 87 -8.77 9.48 4.01
C LYS A 87 -9.40 10.24 5.18
N PHE A 88 -8.61 10.58 6.20
CA PHE A 88 -9.07 11.33 7.37
C PHE A 88 -8.82 12.83 7.18
N ASP A 89 -9.62 13.63 7.88
CA ASP A 89 -9.48 15.08 7.89
C ASP A 89 -8.18 15.50 8.61
N VAL A 90 -7.59 16.61 8.18
CA VAL A 90 -6.29 17.08 8.70
C VAL A 90 -6.30 17.28 10.22
N ASN A 91 -7.43 17.71 10.79
CA ASN A 91 -7.61 17.86 12.24
C ASN A 91 -7.60 16.51 13.01
N GLU A 92 -7.87 15.39 12.34
CA GLU A 92 -7.83 14.05 12.92
C GLU A 92 -6.46 13.37 12.77
N HIS A 93 -5.60 13.87 11.87
CA HIS A 93 -4.33 13.22 11.49
C HIS A 93 -3.45 12.87 12.69
N SER A 94 -3.34 13.77 13.68
CA SER A 94 -2.56 13.48 14.90
C SER A 94 -3.07 12.22 15.62
N LYS A 95 -4.39 12.13 15.84
CA LYS A 95 -5.03 10.98 16.50
C LYS A 95 -4.89 9.70 15.68
N ILE A 96 -5.10 9.77 14.36
CA ILE A 96 -5.03 8.61 13.48
C ILE A 96 -3.60 8.10 13.34
N ARG A 97 -2.62 9.01 13.25
CA ARG A 97 -1.20 8.66 13.28
C ARG A 97 -0.85 7.89 14.56
N THR A 98 -1.25 8.40 15.73
CA THR A 98 -1.02 7.72 17.00
C THR A 98 -1.68 6.35 17.03
N LEU A 99 -2.94 6.22 16.58
CA LEU A 99 -3.63 4.94 16.47
C LEU A 99 -2.81 3.93 15.65
N ILE A 100 -2.35 4.31 14.45
CA ILE A 100 -1.60 3.41 13.57
C ILE A 100 -0.29 2.98 14.24
N ILE A 101 0.48 3.93 14.78
CA ILE A 101 1.78 3.65 15.40
C ILE A 101 1.63 2.75 16.62
N ASP A 102 0.70 3.08 17.53
CA ASP A 102 0.47 2.32 18.75
C ASP A 102 0.06 0.88 18.44
N LYS A 103 -0.90 0.69 17.53
CA LYS A 103 -1.39 -0.64 17.18
C LYS A 103 -0.35 -1.48 16.45
N TRP A 104 0.53 -0.85 15.69
CA TRP A 104 1.69 -1.53 15.10
C TRP A 104 2.66 -2.01 16.18
N SER A 105 3.01 -1.13 17.12
CA SER A 105 3.92 -1.44 18.23
C SER A 105 3.36 -2.57 19.11
N GLU A 106 2.09 -2.47 19.50
CA GLU A 106 1.39 -3.45 20.33
C GLU A 106 1.24 -4.83 19.67
N SER A 107 1.38 -4.94 18.35
CA SER A 107 1.23 -6.21 17.63
C SER A 107 2.41 -7.17 17.82
N GLY A 108 3.55 -6.67 18.30
CA GLY A 108 4.80 -7.44 18.35
C GLY A 108 5.39 -7.74 16.97
N LYS A 109 4.83 -7.19 15.88
CA LYS A 109 5.32 -7.40 14.50
C LYS A 109 6.38 -6.40 14.06
N PHE A 110 6.81 -5.48 14.91
CA PHE A 110 7.73 -4.40 14.53
C PHE A 110 9.06 -4.91 13.96
N GLU A 111 9.60 -6.01 14.50
CA GLU A 111 10.86 -6.60 14.02
C GLU A 111 10.75 -7.24 12.63
N VAL A 112 9.59 -7.80 12.30
CA VAL A 112 9.34 -8.49 11.02
C VAL A 112 8.73 -7.55 9.98
N CYS A 113 8.00 -6.54 10.44
CA CYS A 113 7.43 -5.49 9.64
C CYS A 113 7.32 -4.20 10.44
N SER A 114 8.30 -3.32 10.25
CA SER A 114 8.31 -1.99 10.85
C SER A 114 7.33 -1.03 10.14
N ASN A 115 6.86 -0.02 10.87
CA ASN A 115 6.07 1.10 10.33
C ASN A 115 6.92 2.30 9.86
N THR A 116 8.25 2.14 9.74
CA THR A 116 9.17 3.22 9.34
C THR A 116 8.80 3.83 7.98
N GLN A 117 8.39 3.00 7.00
CA GLN A 117 7.98 3.49 5.69
C GLN A 117 6.70 4.33 5.78
N PHE A 118 5.71 3.87 6.55
CA PHE A 118 4.52 4.66 6.86
C PHE A 118 4.89 6.04 7.43
N ILE A 119 5.81 6.09 8.40
CA ILE A 119 6.28 7.36 8.98
C ILE A 119 6.96 8.24 7.92
N SER A 120 7.81 7.67 7.07
CA SER A 120 8.47 8.39 5.97
C SER A 120 7.46 9.01 5.00
N TYR A 121 6.39 8.29 4.68
CA TYR A 121 5.31 8.77 3.81
C TYR A 121 4.57 9.99 4.38
N LEU A 122 4.50 10.14 5.71
CA LEU A 122 3.88 11.30 6.36
C LEU A 122 4.62 12.61 6.06
N SER A 123 5.92 12.57 5.77
CA SER A 123 6.73 13.77 5.52
C SER A 123 6.45 14.41 4.17
N LYS A 124 6.14 13.61 3.13
CA LYS A 124 5.89 14.12 1.78
C LYS A 124 4.98 13.19 0.98
N SER A 125 3.76 13.63 0.72
CA SER A 125 2.73 12.85 0.01
C SER A 125 3.11 12.50 -1.43
N GLU A 126 3.88 13.36 -2.11
CA GLU A 126 4.40 13.07 -3.45
C GLU A 126 5.34 11.87 -3.45
N ASP A 127 6.21 11.76 -2.43
CA ASP A 127 7.18 10.68 -2.33
C ASP A 127 6.44 9.35 -2.08
N TYR A 128 5.41 9.38 -1.24
CA TYR A 128 4.46 8.26 -1.09
C TYR A 128 3.80 7.88 -2.42
N LEU A 129 3.28 8.84 -3.18
CA LEU A 129 2.54 8.55 -4.41
C LEU A 129 3.45 7.88 -5.45
N LYS A 130 4.70 8.37 -5.58
CA LYS A 130 5.72 7.75 -6.44
C LYS A 130 6.06 6.32 -5.97
N ALA A 131 6.32 6.13 -4.67
CA ALA A 131 6.59 4.81 -4.11
C ALA A 131 5.43 3.85 -4.36
N LYS A 132 4.20 4.26 -4.05
CA LYS A 132 2.99 3.47 -4.26
C LYS A 132 2.85 3.01 -5.71
N ARG A 133 3.04 3.92 -6.67
CA ARG A 133 2.91 3.60 -8.09
C ARG A 133 3.95 2.60 -8.57
N LEU A 134 5.17 2.63 -8.04
CA LEU A 134 6.19 1.61 -8.35
C LEU A 134 5.77 0.21 -7.85
N TYR A 135 5.32 0.11 -6.60
CA TYR A 135 4.85 -1.17 -6.04
C TYR A 135 3.57 -1.68 -6.71
N ASP A 136 2.65 -0.79 -7.05
CA ASP A 136 1.44 -1.13 -7.79
C ASP A 136 1.79 -1.59 -9.21
N TYR A 137 2.71 -0.89 -9.89
CA TYR A 137 3.23 -1.31 -11.19
C TYR A 137 3.84 -2.70 -11.11
N ALA A 138 4.59 -3.02 -10.06
CA ALA A 138 5.14 -4.36 -9.88
C ALA A 138 4.07 -5.46 -9.75
N LEU A 139 3.02 -5.24 -8.95
CA LEU A 139 1.89 -6.18 -8.83
C LEU A 139 1.11 -6.34 -10.13
N ASN A 140 0.93 -5.24 -10.84
CA ASN A 140 0.11 -5.18 -12.04
C ASN A 140 0.85 -5.76 -13.24
N TYR A 141 2.13 -5.44 -13.41
CA TYR A 141 2.96 -5.99 -14.47
C TYR A 141 3.07 -7.50 -14.34
N ALA A 142 3.38 -8.05 -13.16
CA ALA A 142 3.52 -9.49 -12.98
C ALA A 142 2.29 -10.24 -13.52
N LYS A 143 1.10 -9.74 -13.20
CA LYS A 143 -0.15 -10.32 -13.69
C LYS A 143 -0.43 -9.99 -15.15
N LEU A 144 -0.26 -8.74 -15.61
CA LEU A 144 -0.50 -8.37 -17.02
C LEU A 144 0.43 -9.15 -17.96
N TYR A 145 1.71 -9.26 -17.62
CA TYR A 145 2.69 -10.09 -18.32
C TYR A 145 2.25 -11.56 -18.36
N LEU A 146 1.95 -12.15 -17.20
CA LEU A 146 1.52 -13.56 -17.13
C LEU A 146 0.16 -13.82 -17.80
N TYR A 147 -0.79 -12.88 -17.72
CA TYR A 147 -2.11 -13.01 -18.34
C TYR A 147 -2.01 -12.87 -19.86
N HIS A 148 -1.22 -11.93 -20.39
CA HIS A 148 -1.15 -11.69 -21.83
C HIS A 148 -0.17 -12.61 -22.56
N GLU A 149 0.92 -13.07 -21.94
CA GLU A 149 1.76 -14.11 -22.55
C GLU A 149 1.06 -15.47 -22.60
N LYS A 150 0.25 -15.80 -21.59
CA LYS A 150 -0.38 -17.12 -21.48
C LYS A 150 -1.85 -17.16 -21.93
N SER A 151 -2.47 -16.03 -22.28
CA SER A 151 -3.84 -15.99 -22.80
C SER A 151 -3.93 -15.25 -24.13
N SER A 152 -4.91 -15.62 -24.96
CA SER A 152 -5.24 -14.93 -26.21
C SER A 152 -6.03 -13.63 -26.02
N ILE A 153 -6.15 -13.13 -24.77
CA ILE A 153 -6.88 -11.90 -24.46
C ILE A 153 -5.90 -10.73 -24.63
N GLY A 154 -6.21 -9.82 -25.56
CA GLY A 154 -5.40 -8.62 -25.78
C GLY A 154 -5.54 -7.59 -24.66
N CYS A 155 -4.55 -6.69 -24.54
CA CYS A 155 -4.63 -5.51 -23.66
C CYS A 155 -5.82 -4.62 -24.07
N THR A 156 -6.53 -4.05 -23.10
CA THR A 156 -7.50 -2.98 -23.38
C THR A 156 -6.78 -1.64 -23.54
N PRO A 157 -7.39 -0.62 -24.17
CA PRO A 157 -6.81 0.72 -24.24
C PRO A 157 -6.50 1.33 -22.86
N LYS A 158 -7.23 0.93 -21.81
CA LYS A 158 -6.95 1.36 -20.43
C LYS A 158 -5.68 0.70 -19.88
N ASP A 159 -5.45 -0.57 -20.20
CA ASP A 159 -4.24 -1.29 -19.81
C ASP A 159 -3.01 -0.70 -20.53
N GLU A 160 -3.15 -0.37 -21.82
CA GLU A 160 -2.08 0.28 -22.60
C GLU A 160 -1.70 1.64 -22.01
N LEU A 161 -2.70 2.50 -21.73
CA LEU A 161 -2.48 3.79 -21.08
C LEU A 161 -1.85 3.62 -19.68
N TYR A 162 -2.24 2.58 -18.94
CA TYR A 162 -1.65 2.27 -17.66
C TYR A 162 -0.17 1.88 -17.78
N ILE A 163 0.15 0.99 -18.72
CA ILE A 163 1.53 0.54 -18.97
C ILE A 163 2.41 1.72 -19.40
N GLU A 164 1.94 2.54 -20.35
CA GLU A 164 2.70 3.70 -20.85
C GLU A 164 3.05 4.67 -19.70
N LYS A 165 2.04 5.11 -18.94
CA LYS A 165 2.25 6.02 -17.81
C LYS A 165 3.13 5.42 -16.72
N SER A 166 3.01 4.13 -16.46
CA SER A 166 3.85 3.45 -15.46
C SER A 166 5.32 3.41 -15.91
N ARG A 167 5.57 3.14 -17.19
CA ARG A 167 6.93 3.14 -17.78
C ARG A 167 7.56 4.53 -17.76
N THR A 168 6.80 5.57 -18.13
CA THR A 168 7.27 6.95 -18.06
C THR A 168 7.65 7.32 -16.62
N LEU A 169 6.77 7.05 -15.66
CA LEU A 169 7.05 7.31 -14.24
C LEU A 169 8.28 6.54 -13.73
N TYR A 170 8.43 5.27 -14.14
CA TYR A 170 9.59 4.46 -13.77
C TYR A 170 10.90 5.08 -14.27
N ASN A 171 10.95 5.51 -15.52
CA ASN A 171 12.12 6.14 -16.11
C ASN A 171 12.45 7.51 -15.50
N ASP A 172 11.42 8.31 -15.19
CA ASP A 172 11.58 9.58 -14.48
C ASP A 172 12.19 9.34 -13.10
N ILE A 173 11.65 8.38 -12.34
CA ILE A 173 12.16 8.01 -11.02
C ILE A 173 13.59 7.47 -11.12
N LYS A 174 13.89 6.62 -12.11
CA LYS A 174 15.25 6.11 -12.35
C LYS A 174 16.24 7.27 -12.45
N THR A 175 15.95 8.24 -13.30
CA THR A 175 16.78 9.44 -13.49
C THR A 175 16.89 10.27 -12.21
N GLU A 176 15.78 10.49 -11.50
CA GLU A 176 15.79 11.23 -10.23
C GLU A 176 16.63 10.55 -9.14
N CYS A 177 16.66 9.22 -9.11
CA CYS A 177 17.38 8.45 -8.10
C CYS A 177 18.88 8.27 -8.37
N GLU A 178 19.37 8.70 -9.54
CA GLU A 178 20.81 8.84 -9.81
C GLU A 178 21.43 9.99 -8.99
N ASP A 179 20.63 11.01 -8.65
CA ASP A 179 21.06 12.09 -7.77
C ASP A 179 21.18 11.60 -6.31
N SER A 180 22.39 11.71 -5.75
CA SER A 180 22.69 11.29 -4.38
C SER A 180 21.82 11.97 -3.32
N ARG A 181 21.31 13.19 -3.60
CA ARG A 181 20.41 13.93 -2.72
C ARG A 181 19.04 13.26 -2.57
N ASN A 182 18.64 12.42 -3.52
CA ASN A 182 17.36 11.72 -3.52
C ASN A 182 17.43 10.29 -2.94
N GLN A 183 18.61 9.79 -2.57
CA GLN A 183 18.78 8.39 -2.14
C GLN A 183 17.92 7.99 -0.94
N TRP A 184 17.63 8.94 -0.05
CA TRP A 184 16.81 8.78 1.17
C TRP A 184 15.31 8.93 0.92
N ARG A 185 14.90 9.35 -0.30
CA ARG A 185 13.49 9.46 -0.67
C ARG A 185 12.88 8.06 -0.71
N SER A 186 11.69 7.92 -0.14
CA SER A 186 11.02 6.62 -0.05
C SER A 186 10.71 6.00 -1.42
N TYR A 187 10.49 6.83 -2.46
CA TYR A 187 10.34 6.34 -3.83
C TYR A 187 11.65 5.81 -4.43
N CYS A 188 12.82 6.33 -4.04
CA CYS A 188 14.10 5.76 -4.47
C CYS A 188 14.43 4.45 -3.76
N ALA A 189 14.00 4.28 -2.51
CA ALA A 189 14.04 2.98 -1.86
C ALA A 189 13.15 1.96 -2.58
N ALA A 190 11.90 2.35 -2.90
CA ALA A 190 11.00 1.51 -3.70
C ALA A 190 11.59 1.16 -5.07
N TYR A 191 12.18 2.11 -5.78
CA TYR A 191 12.81 1.88 -7.07
C TYR A 191 13.91 0.80 -7.00
N ARG A 192 14.78 0.89 -5.98
CA ARG A 192 15.87 -0.08 -5.80
C ARG A 192 15.38 -1.51 -5.55
N GLU A 193 14.22 -1.65 -4.93
CA GLU A 193 13.58 -2.94 -4.71
C GLU A 193 12.91 -3.46 -5.99
N ILE A 194 12.17 -2.59 -6.70
CA ILE A 194 11.37 -2.98 -7.87
C ILE A 194 12.22 -3.26 -9.12
N GLN A 195 13.36 -2.59 -9.30
CA GLN A 195 14.25 -2.83 -10.46
C GLN A 195 14.77 -4.28 -10.53
N ASN A 196 14.72 -5.04 -9.42
CA ASN A 196 15.12 -6.45 -9.41
C ASN A 196 14.10 -7.36 -10.10
N PHE A 197 12.84 -6.93 -10.19
CA PHE A 197 11.78 -7.65 -10.89
C PHE A 197 11.67 -7.22 -12.35
N TYR A 198 12.05 -5.96 -12.63
CA TYR A 198 11.87 -5.32 -13.93
C TYR A 198 13.09 -4.45 -14.27
N PRO A 199 14.10 -5.00 -14.97
CA PRO A 199 15.26 -4.23 -15.43
C PRO A 199 14.87 -3.11 -16.43
#